data_AF-A0A0M3KC74-F1
#
_entry.id   AF-A0A0M3KC74-F1
#
_cell.length_a   1.000
_cell.length_b   1.000
_cell.length_c   1.000
_cell.angle_alpha   90.00
_cell.angle_beta   90.00
_cell.angle_gamma   90.00
#
_symmetry.space_group_name_H-M   'P 1'
#
loop_
_entity.id
_entity.type
_entity.pdbx_description
1 polymer ?
#
loop_
_entity_poly.entity_id
_entity_poly.type
_entity_poly.pdbx_seq_one_letter_code
_entity_poly.pdbx_strand_id
1 'polypeptide(L)'
;MLVKTLLIIITLYLLFPTIHANPLNNVALQCCGSNASQCCLSHLIANEPLFGCGEPTEVSDMTVCVEELLWNESIFSYRLDECCQYLYPSECSSSCRQYLQTPTRSVASKLSFTVNCPLPDQIPLDDNCVASIKRKLHKCFGVCINRRGVHLPYEPHAHCPAVSDPEELDPCIGDEI
;
A
#
# COMPACT_ATOMS: atom_id res chain seq x y z
N MET A 1 28.17 -57.17 11.38
CA MET A 1 26.77 -56.85 11.76
C MET A 1 26.52 -55.36 12.06
N LEU A 2 27.49 -54.45 11.93
CA LEU A 2 27.28 -53.01 12.21
C LEU A 2 26.71 -52.18 11.04
N VAL A 3 26.77 -52.67 9.80
CA VAL A 3 26.40 -51.87 8.61
C VAL A 3 24.89 -51.78 8.39
N LYS A 4 24.11 -52.79 8.84
CA LYS A 4 22.65 -52.80 8.65
C LYS A 4 21.90 -51.83 9.57
N THR A 5 22.44 -51.54 10.76
CA THR A 5 21.78 -50.65 11.73
C THR A 5 21.95 -49.17 11.38
N LEU A 6 23.07 -48.80 10.74
CA LEU A 6 23.31 -47.41 10.31
C LEU A 6 22.39 -46.98 9.16
N LEU A 7 22.04 -47.91 8.26
CA LEU A 7 21.19 -47.61 7.10
C LEU A 7 19.74 -47.26 7.48
N ILE A 8 19.24 -47.83 8.59
CA ILE A 8 17.86 -47.59 9.07
C ILE A 8 17.73 -46.19 9.68
N ILE A 9 18.78 -45.67 10.32
CA ILE A 9 18.76 -44.32 10.91
C ILE A 9 18.75 -43.25 9.81
N ILE A 10 19.48 -43.45 8.71
CA ILE A 10 19.51 -42.49 7.59
C ILE A 10 18.18 -42.45 6.83
N THR A 11 17.44 -43.57 6.76
CA THR A 11 16.12 -43.60 6.09
C THR A 11 15.01 -42.96 6.91
N LEU A 12 15.13 -42.89 8.24
CA LEU A 12 14.15 -42.19 9.09
C LEU A 12 14.26 -40.66 9.04
N TYR A 13 15.43 -40.10 8.75
CA TYR A 13 15.60 -38.64 8.61
C TYR A 13 15.13 -38.08 7.26
N LEU A 14 14.99 -38.91 6.23
CA LEU A 14 14.56 -38.48 4.90
C LEU A 14 13.03 -38.51 4.70
N LEU A 15 12.26 -38.95 5.69
CA LEU A 15 10.80 -39.09 5.62
C LEU A 15 10.02 -38.03 6.42
N PHE A 16 10.71 -37.16 7.16
CA PHE A 16 10.08 -35.97 7.73
C PHE A 16 10.43 -34.79 6.85
N PRO A 17 9.56 -34.38 5.90
CA PRO A 17 9.67 -33.04 5.36
C PRO A 17 9.64 -32.11 6.56
N THR A 18 10.75 -31.43 6.83
CA THR A 18 10.77 -30.28 7.72
C THR A 18 9.77 -29.31 7.13
N ILE A 19 8.55 -29.30 7.70
CA ILE A 19 7.53 -28.30 7.43
C ILE A 19 8.19 -27.00 7.84
N HIS A 20 8.81 -26.31 6.87
CA HIS A 20 9.29 -24.96 7.07
C HIS A 20 8.01 -24.16 7.27
N ALA A 21 7.67 -23.90 8.54
CA ALA A 21 6.55 -23.03 8.87
C ALA A 21 6.75 -21.75 8.07
N ASN A 22 5.78 -21.43 7.21
CA ASN A 22 5.83 -20.20 6.43
C ASN A 22 5.97 -19.05 7.45
N PRO A 23 7.02 -18.21 7.38
CA PRO A 23 7.22 -17.14 8.36
C PRO A 23 6.00 -16.22 8.45
N LEU A 24 5.22 -16.08 7.37
CA LEU A 24 3.97 -15.32 7.36
C LEU A 24 2.86 -15.93 8.20
N ASN A 25 2.86 -17.24 8.44
CA ASN A 25 1.86 -17.89 9.30
C ASN A 25 1.99 -17.43 10.76
N ASN A 26 3.22 -17.32 11.26
CA ASN A 26 3.46 -16.81 12.61
C ASN A 26 3.07 -15.33 12.72
N VAL A 27 3.40 -14.53 11.70
CA VAL A 27 3.01 -13.12 11.61
C VAL A 27 1.48 -12.97 11.61
N ALA A 28 0.77 -13.76 10.79
CA ALA A 28 -0.69 -13.73 10.73
C ALA A 28 -1.35 -14.11 12.05
N LEU A 29 -0.85 -15.15 12.74
CA LEU A 29 -1.35 -15.55 14.06
C LEU A 29 -1.10 -14.47 15.12
N GLN A 30 0.08 -13.86 15.09
CA GLN A 30 0.47 -12.85 16.08
C GLN A 30 -0.29 -11.54 15.90
N CYS A 31 -0.45 -11.04 14.67
CA CYS A 31 -1.07 -9.74 14.42
C CYS A 31 -2.59 -9.79 14.26
N CYS A 32 -3.14 -10.88 13.72
CA CYS A 32 -4.58 -10.97 13.44
C CYS A 32 -5.34 -11.84 14.44
N GLY A 33 -4.63 -12.53 15.34
CA GLY A 33 -5.22 -13.47 16.28
C GLY A 33 -5.79 -14.73 15.59
N SER A 34 -6.27 -15.67 16.40
CA SER A 34 -6.74 -16.98 15.91
C SER A 34 -7.96 -16.90 15.00
N ASN A 35 -8.79 -15.87 15.14
CA ASN A 35 -10.06 -15.77 14.43
C ASN A 35 -9.88 -15.26 12.99
N ALA A 36 -8.92 -14.37 12.76
CA ALA A 36 -8.66 -13.75 11.45
C ALA A 36 -7.34 -14.22 10.80
N SER A 37 -6.54 -15.06 11.47
CA SER A 37 -5.23 -15.49 10.98
C SER A 37 -5.28 -16.11 9.59
N GLN A 38 -6.29 -16.92 9.28
CA GLN A 38 -6.41 -17.56 7.96
C GLN A 38 -6.67 -16.53 6.85
N CYS A 39 -7.55 -15.56 7.10
CA CYS A 39 -7.81 -14.45 6.16
C CYS A 39 -6.53 -13.63 5.97
N CYS A 40 -5.91 -13.20 7.07
CA CYS A 40 -4.65 -12.47 7.00
C CYS A 40 -3.59 -13.23 6.21
N LEU A 41 -3.35 -14.50 6.55
CA LEU A 41 -2.36 -15.32 5.86
C LEU A 41 -2.61 -15.37 4.34
N SER A 42 -3.87 -15.50 3.90
CA SER A 42 -4.17 -15.46 2.46
C SER A 42 -3.80 -14.13 1.81
N HIS A 43 -4.11 -12.99 2.44
CA HIS A 43 -3.75 -11.66 1.91
C HIS A 43 -2.24 -11.40 1.96
N LEU A 44 -1.55 -11.85 3.03
CA LEU A 44 -0.10 -11.73 3.14
C LEU A 44 0.60 -12.51 2.01
N ILE A 45 0.14 -13.73 1.71
CA ILE A 45 0.67 -14.55 0.60
C ILE A 45 0.34 -13.91 -0.75
N ALA A 46 -0.87 -13.36 -0.91
CA ALA A 46 -1.30 -12.70 -2.14
C ALA A 46 -0.66 -11.32 -2.36
N ASN A 47 0.02 -10.77 -1.35
CA ASN A 47 0.58 -9.42 -1.36
C ASN A 47 -0.50 -8.35 -1.58
N GLU A 48 -1.56 -8.45 -0.78
CA GLU A 48 -2.76 -7.61 -0.83
C GLU A 48 -3.03 -6.91 0.52
N PRO A 49 -3.84 -5.83 0.53
CA PRO A 49 -4.35 -5.23 1.77
C PRO A 49 -5.21 -6.23 2.56
N LEU A 50 -5.26 -6.08 3.89
CA LEU A 50 -6.01 -6.97 4.80
C LEU A 50 -7.53 -6.69 4.85
N PHE A 51 -8.10 -6.14 3.78
CA PHE A 51 -9.51 -5.77 3.75
C PHE A 51 -10.42 -6.98 3.89
N GLY A 52 -11.41 -6.89 4.79
CA GLY A 52 -12.37 -7.96 5.04
C GLY A 52 -11.91 -9.02 6.07
N CYS A 53 -10.71 -8.88 6.64
CA CYS A 53 -10.26 -9.77 7.73
C CYS A 53 -10.75 -9.37 9.13
N GLY A 54 -11.44 -8.23 9.27
CA GLY A 54 -11.97 -7.71 10.53
C GLY A 54 -12.67 -6.36 10.33
N GLU A 55 -13.02 -5.71 11.43
CA GLU A 55 -13.56 -4.34 11.40
C GLU A 55 -12.49 -3.32 10.95
N PRO A 56 -12.86 -2.14 10.41
CA PRO A 56 -11.89 -1.19 9.84
C PRO A 56 -10.77 -0.75 10.80
N THR A 57 -11.07 -0.57 12.09
CA THR A 57 -10.07 -0.24 13.11
C THR A 57 -9.14 -1.43 13.37
N GLU A 58 -9.70 -2.65 13.43
CA GLU A 58 -8.91 -3.87 13.62
C GLU A 58 -7.98 -4.11 12.43
N VAL A 59 -8.46 -3.91 11.19
CA VAL A 59 -7.65 -4.04 9.97
C VAL A 59 -6.48 -3.05 9.98
N SER A 60 -6.71 -1.83 10.47
CA SER A 60 -5.65 -0.83 10.61
C SER A 60 -4.57 -1.28 11.59
N ASP A 61 -4.96 -1.75 12.78
CA ASP A 61 -4.05 -2.25 13.81
C ASP A 61 -3.29 -3.50 13.34
N MET A 62 -3.98 -4.42 12.66
CA MET A 62 -3.37 -5.61 12.05
C MET A 62 -2.31 -5.21 11.00
N THR A 63 -2.62 -4.23 10.14
CA THR A 63 -1.71 -3.76 9.09
C THR A 63 -0.45 -3.15 9.69
N VAL A 64 -0.59 -2.30 10.71
CA VAL A 64 0.55 -1.71 11.45
C VAL A 64 1.40 -2.81 12.09
N CYS A 65 0.77 -3.75 12.82
CA CYS A 65 1.50 -4.85 13.46
C CYS A 65 2.30 -5.69 12.46
N VAL A 66 1.71 -6.03 11.31
CA VAL A 66 2.40 -6.83 10.28
C VAL A 66 3.59 -6.05 9.72
N GLU A 67 3.44 -4.76 9.44
CA GLU A 67 4.54 -3.93 8.96
C GLU A 67 5.67 -3.82 9.98
N GLU A 68 5.35 -3.58 11.26
CA GLU A 68 6.35 -3.52 12.32
C GLU A 68 7.12 -4.83 12.48
N LEU A 69 6.45 -5.98 12.40
CA LEU A 69 7.12 -7.29 12.49
C LEU A 69 7.99 -7.61 11.28
N LEU A 70 7.58 -7.20 10.07
CA LEU A 70 8.30 -7.52 8.84
C LEU A 70 9.42 -6.50 8.51
N TRP A 71 9.19 -5.23 8.83
CA TRP A 71 10.03 -4.10 8.37
C TRP A 71 10.60 -3.25 9.50
N ASN A 72 10.21 -3.47 10.76
CA ASN A 72 10.61 -2.67 11.92
C ASN A 72 10.17 -1.18 11.83
N GLU A 73 9.18 -0.90 10.98
CA GLU A 73 8.52 0.41 10.82
C GLU A 73 7.13 0.19 10.18
N SER A 74 6.18 1.11 10.40
CA SER A 74 4.88 1.11 9.71
C SER A 74 4.63 2.41 8.95
N ILE A 75 4.64 2.31 7.62
CA ILE A 75 4.25 3.40 6.72
C ILE A 75 2.75 3.61 6.72
N PHE A 76 1.97 2.56 7.00
CA PHE A 76 0.51 2.68 7.10
C PHE A 76 0.12 3.73 8.16
N SER A 77 0.85 3.80 9.27
CA SER A 77 0.63 4.80 10.32
C SER A 77 0.74 6.26 9.85
N TYR A 78 1.46 6.51 8.75
CA TYR A 78 1.64 7.86 8.18
C TYR A 78 0.46 8.31 7.32
N ARG A 79 -0.50 7.41 7.05
CA ARG A 79 -1.74 7.72 6.31
C ARG A 79 -1.45 8.29 4.92
N LEU A 80 -0.41 7.75 4.26
CA LEU A 80 0.00 8.17 2.91
C LEU A 80 -1.06 7.82 1.85
N ASP A 81 -1.90 6.83 2.13
CA ASP A 81 -2.98 6.37 1.25
C ASP A 81 -4.04 7.45 1.01
N GLU A 82 -4.20 8.40 1.95
CA GLU A 82 -5.06 9.57 1.75
C GLU A 82 -4.56 10.48 0.61
N CYS A 83 -3.25 10.51 0.36
CA CYS A 83 -2.68 11.28 -0.74
C CYS A 83 -3.09 10.73 -2.11
N CYS A 84 -3.48 9.45 -2.19
CA CYS A 84 -3.84 8.80 -3.45
C CYS A 84 -5.05 9.44 -4.14
N GLN A 85 -5.88 10.19 -3.42
CA GLN A 85 -7.02 10.90 -4.01
C GLN A 85 -6.64 11.92 -5.08
N TYR A 86 -5.37 12.36 -5.08
CA TYR A 86 -4.85 13.36 -6.01
C TYR A 86 -4.35 12.78 -7.34
N LEU A 87 -4.28 11.46 -7.44
CA LEU A 87 -3.73 10.80 -8.62
C LEU A 87 -4.78 10.62 -9.71
N TYR A 88 -4.35 10.91 -10.94
CA TYR A 88 -5.06 10.62 -12.17
C TYR A 88 -4.21 9.70 -13.06
N PRO A 89 -4.80 8.74 -13.78
CA PRO A 89 -6.22 8.38 -13.81
C PRO A 89 -6.68 7.61 -12.55
N SER A 90 -7.96 7.28 -12.44
CA SER A 90 -8.54 6.62 -11.26
C SER A 90 -7.84 5.31 -10.89
N GLU A 91 -7.31 4.61 -11.88
CA GLU A 91 -6.52 3.39 -11.74
C GLU A 91 -5.26 3.66 -10.91
N CYS A 92 -4.60 4.80 -11.11
CA CYS A 92 -3.45 5.22 -10.30
C CYS A 92 -3.83 5.48 -8.85
N SER A 93 -4.97 6.12 -8.62
CA SER A 93 -5.50 6.32 -7.27
C SER A 93 -5.75 4.99 -6.55
N SER A 94 -6.35 4.02 -7.26
CA SER A 94 -6.62 2.68 -6.73
C SER A 94 -5.35 1.86 -6.50
N SER A 95 -4.42 1.84 -7.46
CA SER A 95 -3.12 1.17 -7.29
C SER A 95 -2.30 1.77 -6.17
N CYS A 96 -2.31 3.10 -6.03
CA CYS A 96 -1.67 3.80 -4.92
C CYS A 96 -2.19 3.31 -3.57
N ARG A 97 -3.52 3.28 -3.38
CA ARG A 97 -4.14 2.78 -2.14
C ARG A 97 -3.75 1.32 -1.89
N GLN A 98 -3.90 0.46 -2.91
CA GLN A 98 -3.55 -0.95 -2.80
C GLN A 98 -2.10 -1.14 -2.36
N TYR A 99 -1.14 -0.46 -2.97
CA TYR A 99 0.28 -0.61 -2.63
C TYR A 99 0.59 -0.09 -1.22
N LEU A 100 0.09 1.10 -0.88
CA LEU A 100 0.35 1.72 0.42
C LEU A 100 -0.30 0.94 1.57
N GLN A 101 -1.43 0.28 1.32
CA GLN A 101 -2.18 -0.48 2.32
C GLN A 101 -1.79 -1.97 2.37
N THR A 102 -0.91 -2.45 1.48
CA THR A 102 -0.40 -3.83 1.52
C THR A 102 0.77 -3.94 2.51
N PRO A 103 0.64 -4.68 3.63
CA PRO A 103 1.66 -4.68 4.68
C PRO A 103 2.90 -5.52 4.36
N THR A 104 2.79 -6.48 3.43
CA THR A 104 3.93 -7.31 2.98
C THR A 104 4.81 -6.63 1.94
N ARG A 105 4.51 -5.38 1.58
CA ARG A 105 5.38 -4.55 0.74
C ARG A 105 6.35 -3.76 1.61
N SER A 106 7.64 -3.85 1.30
CA SER A 106 8.65 -2.99 1.91
C SER A 106 8.40 -1.52 1.56
N VAL A 107 8.89 -0.62 2.40
CA VAL A 107 8.76 0.83 2.21
C VAL A 107 9.20 1.28 0.82
N ALA A 108 10.37 0.81 0.36
CA ALA A 108 10.89 1.13 -0.96
C ALA A 108 9.96 0.68 -2.11
N SER A 109 9.23 -0.42 -1.93
CA SER A 109 8.33 -0.96 -2.95
C SER A 109 6.93 -0.35 -2.93
N LYS A 110 6.50 0.25 -1.81
CA LYS A 110 5.15 0.82 -1.68
C LYS A 110 4.89 2.00 -2.62
N LEU A 111 5.93 2.70 -3.07
CA LEU A 111 5.80 3.79 -4.06
C LEU A 111 6.05 3.34 -5.51
N SER A 112 6.32 2.06 -5.77
CA SER A 112 6.67 1.60 -7.12
C SER A 112 5.48 1.60 -8.09
N PHE A 113 4.24 1.73 -7.60
CA PHE A 113 3.06 1.89 -8.47
C PHE A 113 3.18 3.11 -9.39
N THR A 114 3.94 4.13 -8.96
CA THR A 114 4.13 5.39 -9.71
C THR A 114 4.75 5.18 -11.09
N VAL A 115 5.47 4.07 -11.30
CA VAL A 115 6.05 3.70 -12.61
C VAL A 115 4.98 3.52 -13.68
N ASN A 116 3.77 3.11 -13.29
CA ASN A 116 2.65 2.90 -14.21
C ASN A 116 1.72 4.11 -14.32
N CYS A 117 2.05 5.20 -13.64
CA CYS A 117 1.24 6.41 -13.61
C CYS A 117 1.83 7.49 -14.52
N PRO A 118 0.98 8.26 -15.22
CA PRO A 118 1.47 9.35 -16.04
C PRO A 118 2.14 10.39 -15.14
N LEU A 119 3.29 10.88 -15.57
CA LEU A 119 3.87 12.08 -14.97
C LEU A 119 2.94 13.28 -15.22
N PRO A 120 3.00 14.34 -14.40
CA PRO A 120 2.11 15.49 -14.57
C PRO A 120 2.11 16.09 -15.98
N ASP A 121 3.26 16.14 -16.64
CA ASP A 121 3.44 16.63 -18.01
C ASP A 121 2.89 15.68 -19.09
N GLN A 122 2.72 14.39 -18.77
CA GLN A 122 2.14 13.37 -19.66
C GLN A 122 0.62 13.33 -19.60
N ILE A 123 -0.02 14.02 -18.65
CA ILE A 123 -1.48 14.15 -18.62
C ILE A 123 -1.88 15.02 -19.82
N PRO A 124 -2.70 14.50 -20.76
CA PRO A 124 -3.10 15.23 -21.97
C PRO A 124 -3.72 16.57 -21.61
N LEU A 125 -3.36 17.63 -22.33
CA LEU A 125 -3.86 18.99 -22.10
C LEU A 125 -5.12 19.33 -22.90
N ASP A 126 -5.64 18.39 -23.70
CA ASP A 126 -6.77 18.57 -24.63
C ASP A 126 -7.73 19.65 -24.12
N ASP A 127 -7.70 20.86 -24.73
CA ASP A 127 -8.32 22.18 -24.43
C ASP A 127 -9.45 22.26 -23.36
N ASN A 128 -9.32 21.56 -22.25
CA ASN A 128 -10.38 21.26 -21.32
C ASN A 128 -9.81 21.49 -19.93
N CYS A 129 -10.37 22.46 -19.22
CA CYS A 129 -9.94 22.85 -17.89
C CYS A 129 -9.77 21.63 -16.95
N VAL A 130 -10.57 20.57 -17.14
CA VAL A 130 -10.46 19.30 -16.41
C VAL A 130 -9.04 18.69 -16.46
N ALA A 131 -8.35 18.75 -17.60
CA ALA A 131 -6.98 18.28 -17.74
C ALA A 131 -5.98 19.11 -16.92
N SER A 132 -6.13 20.43 -16.94
CA SER A 132 -5.33 21.37 -16.14
C SER A 132 -5.49 21.11 -14.64
N ILE A 133 -6.73 20.92 -14.18
CA ILE A 133 -7.06 20.57 -12.80
C ILE A 133 -6.42 19.22 -12.42
N LYS A 134 -6.57 18.18 -13.25
CA LYS A 134 -5.96 16.86 -13.02
C LYS A 134 -4.44 16.95 -12.87
N ARG A 135 -3.76 17.75 -13.70
CA ARG A 135 -2.31 17.98 -13.60
C ARG A 135 -1.93 18.68 -12.31
N LYS A 136 -2.70 19.67 -11.86
CA LYS A 136 -2.48 20.38 -10.60
C LYS A 136 -2.68 19.46 -9.39
N LEU A 137 -3.76 18.68 -9.38
CA LEU A 137 -4.00 17.63 -8.38
C LEU A 137 -2.83 16.63 -8.34
N HIS A 138 -2.40 16.12 -9.49
CA HIS A 138 -1.30 15.14 -9.55
C HIS A 138 0.00 15.69 -8.94
N LYS A 139 0.31 16.99 -9.09
CA LYS A 139 1.44 17.62 -8.39
C LYS A 139 1.28 17.61 -6.87
N CYS A 140 0.05 17.77 -6.38
CA CYS A 140 -0.24 17.79 -4.95
C CYS A 140 -0.11 16.42 -4.27
N PHE A 141 -0.18 15.32 -5.03
CA PHE A 141 0.21 13.99 -4.53
C PHE A 141 1.63 14.01 -3.95
N GLY A 142 2.60 14.54 -4.71
CA GLY A 142 4.01 14.58 -4.27
C GLY A 142 4.21 15.44 -3.02
N VAL A 143 3.52 16.58 -2.93
CA VAL A 143 3.56 17.44 -1.73
C VAL A 143 2.98 16.71 -0.52
N CYS A 144 1.83 16.04 -0.70
CA CYS A 144 1.17 15.29 0.37
C CYS A 144 2.05 14.15 0.90
N ILE A 145 2.63 13.32 0.01
CA ILE A 145 3.53 12.23 0.38
C ILE A 145 4.75 12.76 1.13
N ASN A 146 5.40 13.81 0.62
CA ASN A 146 6.60 14.36 1.24
C ASN A 146 6.32 14.89 2.65
N ARG A 147 5.21 15.59 2.88
CA ARG A 147 4.88 16.11 4.22
C ARG A 147 4.51 15.00 5.18
N ARG A 148 3.57 14.13 4.80
CA ARG A 148 3.10 13.04 5.67
C ARG A 148 4.22 12.02 5.95
N GLY A 149 5.09 11.74 4.98
CA GLY A 149 6.23 10.83 5.13
C GLY A 149 7.27 11.30 6.15
N VAL A 150 7.27 12.59 6.52
CA VAL A 150 8.09 13.14 7.61
C VAL A 150 7.24 13.59 8.81
N HIS A 151 6.02 13.05 8.95
CA HIS A 151 5.09 13.34 10.05
C HIS A 151 4.66 14.80 10.18
N LEU A 152 4.70 15.56 9.08
CA LEU A 152 4.18 16.91 9.06
C LEU A 152 2.70 16.90 8.64
N PRO A 153 1.86 17.77 9.23
CA PRO A 153 0.48 17.91 8.81
C PRO A 153 0.42 18.37 7.35
N TYR A 154 -0.57 17.84 6.63
CA TYR A 154 -0.91 18.24 5.27
C TYR A 154 -2.34 18.79 5.24
N GLU A 155 -2.44 20.07 4.91
CA GLU A 155 -3.68 20.76 4.63
C GLU A 155 -3.76 21.08 3.14
N PRO A 156 -4.73 20.54 2.39
CA PRO A 156 -4.84 20.77 0.94
C PRO A 156 -4.89 22.26 0.60
N HIS A 157 -5.65 23.05 1.36
CA HIS A 157 -5.81 24.48 1.12
C HIS A 157 -4.53 25.30 1.28
N ALA A 158 -3.65 24.91 2.21
CA ALA A 158 -2.41 25.63 2.48
C ALA A 158 -1.24 25.14 1.62
N HIS A 159 -1.22 23.84 1.27
CA HIS A 159 -0.05 23.20 0.65
C HIS A 159 -0.26 22.84 -0.83
N CYS A 160 -1.48 22.99 -1.32
CA CYS A 160 -1.86 22.78 -2.72
C CYS A 160 -2.69 23.99 -3.22
N PRO A 161 -2.08 25.18 -3.31
CA PRO A 161 -2.79 26.41 -3.68
C PRO A 161 -3.43 26.33 -5.07
N ALA A 162 -2.81 25.58 -5.98
CA ALA A 162 -3.28 25.31 -7.33
C ALA A 162 -4.65 24.59 -7.42
N VAL A 163 -5.17 24.06 -6.29
CA VAL A 163 -6.48 23.41 -6.17
C VAL A 163 -7.42 24.20 -5.25
N SER A 164 -6.94 25.29 -4.67
CA SER A 164 -7.63 26.04 -3.61
C SER A 164 -7.98 27.45 -4.03
N ASP A 165 -7.25 27.99 -5.01
CA ASP A 165 -7.58 29.24 -5.68
C ASP A 165 -8.49 28.96 -6.89
N PRO A 166 -9.76 29.41 -6.85
CA PRO A 166 -10.68 29.31 -7.99
C PRO A 166 -10.19 30.05 -9.25
N GLU A 167 -9.33 31.06 -9.11
CA GLU A 167 -8.73 31.79 -10.24
C GLU A 167 -7.59 30.98 -10.87
N GLU A 168 -6.88 30.16 -10.08
CA GLU A 168 -5.90 29.21 -10.62
C GLU A 168 -6.55 27.91 -11.10
N LEU A 169 -7.66 27.45 -10.51
CA LEU A 169 -8.52 26.41 -11.07
C LEU A 169 -9.27 27.00 -12.27
N ASP A 170 -8.51 27.35 -13.31
CA ASP A 170 -8.92 27.85 -14.63
C ASP A 170 -10.38 27.49 -14.88
N PRO A 171 -11.31 28.45 -14.86
CA PRO A 171 -12.70 28.15 -14.64
C PRO A 171 -13.17 27.23 -15.77
N CYS A 172 -13.58 26.01 -15.42
CA CYS A 172 -14.49 25.20 -16.23
C CYS A 172 -15.88 25.89 -16.27
N ILE A 173 -15.93 27.21 -16.43
CA ILE A 173 -17.13 28.02 -16.61
C ILE A 173 -17.16 28.40 -18.08
N GLY A 174 -17.69 27.47 -18.87
CA GLY A 174 -18.17 27.65 -20.23
C GLY A 174 -19.34 26.68 -20.37
N ASP A 175 -20.50 27.20 -20.78
CA ASP A 175 -21.80 26.56 -20.69
C ASP A 175 -21.83 25.08 -21.11
N GLU A 176 -22.67 24.30 -20.43
CA GLU A 176 -23.19 23.03 -20.96
C GLU A 176 -23.58 23.21 -22.44
N ILE A 177 -22.99 22.42 -23.34
CA ILE A 177 -23.52 22.18 -24.69
C ILE A 177 -23.81 20.69 -24.81
#